data_AF-A0A932A200-F1
#
_entry.id   AF-A0A932A200-F1
#
_cell.length_a   1.000
_cell.length_b   1.000
_cell.length_c   1.000
_cell.angle_alpha   90.00
_cell.angle_beta   90.00
_cell.angle_gamma   90.00
#
_symmetry.space_group_name_H-M   'P 1'
#
loop_
_entity.id
_entity.type
_entity.pdbx_description
1 polymer ?
#
loop_
_entity_poly.entity_id
_entity_poly.type
_entity_poly.pdbx_seq_one_letter_code
_entity_poly.pdbx_strand_id
1 'polypeptide(L)'
;MTIENLSDKDLYFLCKKYGDQALDWRRKFIGLLPEVNKRRLFEKHGFTSIFEFAAKIAGVSKEQVCRALNLEKKFDDKPVLHSMLVEGKISINKLARIASIATVENEKSLAKSAKVLPYRALETLVRDEKIISESVRAHMSGRQKKTFGATTKRHRPQSITC
;
A
#
# COMPACT_ATOMS: atom_id res chain seq x y z
N MET A 1 24.82 -26.33 -17.74
CA MET A 1 23.52 -26.60 -18.37
C MET A 1 23.15 -25.40 -19.23
N THR A 2 23.03 -25.59 -20.54
CA THR A 2 22.57 -24.58 -21.50
C THR A 2 21.05 -24.58 -21.59
N ILE A 3 20.43 -23.42 -21.86
CA ILE A 3 18.96 -23.27 -21.94
C ILE A 3 18.35 -24.20 -23.00
N GLU A 4 19.12 -24.48 -24.06
CA GLU A 4 18.72 -25.31 -25.21
C GLU A 4 18.45 -26.78 -24.88
N ASN A 5 18.91 -27.27 -23.73
CA ASN A 5 18.74 -28.66 -23.31
C ASN A 5 17.66 -28.85 -22.22
N LEU A 6 16.89 -27.81 -21.90
CA LEU A 6 15.80 -27.89 -20.92
C LEU A 6 14.54 -28.45 -21.57
N SER A 7 13.78 -29.25 -20.81
CA SER A 7 12.41 -29.57 -21.19
C SER A 7 11.51 -28.33 -21.08
N ASP A 8 10.41 -28.28 -21.82
CA ASP A 8 9.41 -27.21 -21.72
C ASP A 8 8.91 -27.00 -20.28
N LYS A 9 8.78 -28.10 -19.52
CA LYS A 9 8.36 -28.08 -18.12
C LYS A 9 9.40 -27.39 -17.23
N ASP A 10 10.68 -27.67 -17.44
CA ASP A 10 11.76 -27.08 -16.66
C ASP A 10 11.96 -25.60 -17.05
N LEU A 11 11.82 -25.28 -18.33
CA LEU A 11 11.85 -23.90 -18.81
C LEU A 11 10.71 -23.08 -18.21
N TYR A 12 9.47 -23.61 -18.21
CA TYR A 12 8.33 -22.96 -17.57
C TYR A 12 8.56 -22.76 -16.06
N PHE A 13 9.11 -23.77 -15.38
CA PHE A 13 9.44 -23.67 -13.95
C PHE A 13 10.47 -22.55 -13.68
N LEU A 14 11.49 -22.42 -14.53
CA LEU A 14 12.48 -21.34 -14.45
C LEU A 14 11.84 -19.98 -14.68
N CYS A 15 11.00 -19.84 -15.72
CA CYS A 15 10.27 -18.60 -16.00
C CYS A 15 9.42 -18.18 -14.79
N LYS A 16 8.69 -19.13 -14.18
CA LYS A 16 7.90 -18.87 -12.98
C LYS A 16 8.78 -18.42 -11.81
N LYS A 17 9.88 -19.14 -11.55
CA LYS A 17 10.83 -18.82 -10.47
C LYS A 17 11.42 -17.42 -10.63
N TYR A 18 11.90 -17.07 -11.82
CA TYR A 18 12.48 -15.74 -12.08
C TYR A 18 11.42 -14.64 -12.06
N GLY A 19 10.21 -14.93 -12.55
CA GLY A 19 9.08 -14.01 -12.43
C GLY A 19 8.74 -13.68 -10.97
N ASP A 20 8.65 -14.70 -10.12
CA ASP A 20 8.37 -14.53 -8.69
C ASP A 20 9.48 -13.71 -8.00
N GLN A 21 10.75 -14.05 -8.27
CA GLN A 21 11.90 -13.31 -7.74
C GLN A 21 11.90 -11.84 -8.19
N ALA A 22 11.65 -11.57 -9.48
CA ALA A 22 11.59 -10.22 -10.01
C ALA A 22 10.49 -9.39 -9.33
N LEU A 23 9.32 -9.99 -9.06
CA LEU A 23 8.25 -9.35 -8.31
C LEU A 23 8.67 -9.02 -6.87
N ASP A 24 9.33 -9.95 -6.19
CA ASP A 24 9.79 -9.73 -4.82
C ASP A 24 10.85 -8.65 -4.71
N TRP A 25 11.84 -8.64 -5.62
CA TRP A 25 12.84 -7.57 -5.69
C TRP A 25 12.20 -6.22 -5.99
N ARG A 26 11.23 -6.17 -6.92
CA ARG A 26 10.49 -4.94 -7.22
C ARG A 26 9.71 -4.43 -6.01
N ARG A 27 9.07 -5.31 -5.23
CA ARG A 27 8.34 -4.92 -4.00
C ARG A 27 9.27 -4.32 -2.96
N LYS A 28 10.43 -4.95 -2.73
CA LYS A 28 11.47 -4.42 -1.83
C LYS A 28 11.96 -3.05 -2.30
N PHE A 29 12.23 -2.89 -3.60
CA PHE A 29 12.62 -1.61 -4.17
C PHE A 29 11.56 -0.52 -3.91
N ILE A 30 10.28 -0.84 -4.14
CA ILE A 30 9.17 0.10 -3.86
C ILE A 30 9.13 0.48 -2.37
N GLY A 31 9.37 -0.47 -1.46
CA GLY A 31 9.43 -0.22 -0.03
C GLY A 31 10.56 0.73 0.42
N LEU A 32 11.60 0.89 -0.39
CA LEU A 32 12.70 1.83 -0.13
C LEU A 32 12.42 3.25 -0.65
N LEU A 33 11.44 3.42 -1.54
CA LEU A 33 11.13 4.71 -2.15
C LEU A 33 10.81 5.83 -1.14
N PRO A 34 10.08 5.59 -0.04
CA PRO A 34 9.85 6.62 0.97
C PRO A 34 11.15 7.20 1.55
N GLU A 35 12.09 6.35 1.91
CA GLU A 35 13.40 6.77 2.43
C GLU A 35 14.28 7.42 1.35
N VAL A 36 14.25 6.91 0.11
CA VAL A 36 14.91 7.55 -1.04
C VAL A 36 14.37 8.97 -1.26
N ASN A 37 13.06 9.16 -1.13
CA ASN A 37 12.41 10.45 -1.27
C ASN A 37 12.84 11.41 -0.16
N LYS A 38 12.76 10.94 1.10
CA LYS A 38 13.10 11.70 2.30
C LYS A 38 14.54 12.22 2.29
N ARG A 39 15.47 11.40 1.81
CA ARG A 39 16.90 11.74 1.72
C ARG A 39 17.28 12.44 0.40
N ARG A 40 16.32 12.60 -0.52
CA ARG A 40 16.54 13.09 -1.89
C ARG A 40 17.68 12.36 -2.61
N LEU A 41 17.81 11.05 -2.40
CA LEU A 41 18.91 10.25 -2.97
C LEU A 41 18.90 10.28 -4.50
N PHE A 42 17.73 10.37 -5.11
CA PHE A 42 17.59 10.47 -6.56
C PHE A 42 18.34 11.69 -7.14
N GLU A 43 18.36 12.83 -6.44
CA GLU A 43 19.07 14.03 -6.91
C GLU A 43 20.59 13.86 -6.83
N LYS A 44 21.06 13.19 -5.77
CA LYS A 44 22.49 12.90 -5.59
C LYS A 44 23.04 11.99 -6.69
N HIS A 45 22.18 11.22 -7.33
CA HIS A 45 22.51 10.37 -8.47
C HIS A 45 22.11 10.98 -9.83
N GLY A 46 21.80 12.28 -9.87
CA GLY A 46 21.56 13.01 -11.12
C GLY A 46 20.19 12.81 -11.75
N PHE A 47 19.22 12.25 -11.04
CA PHE A 47 17.84 12.14 -11.51
C PHE A 47 17.05 13.41 -11.19
N THR A 48 16.15 13.80 -12.10
CA THR A 48 15.33 15.01 -11.94
C THR A 48 14.19 14.83 -10.94
N SER A 49 13.72 13.60 -10.76
CA SER A 49 12.63 13.28 -9.85
C SER A 49 12.69 11.84 -9.37
N ILE A 50 12.03 11.55 -8.25
CA ILE A 50 11.85 10.18 -7.75
C ILE A 50 11.11 9.29 -8.75
N PHE A 51 10.20 9.86 -9.56
CA PHE A 51 9.48 9.12 -10.58
C PHE A 51 10.41 8.63 -11.69
N GLU A 52 11.31 9.50 -12.15
CA GLU A 52 12.33 9.14 -13.13
C GLU A 52 13.28 8.08 -12.57
N PHE A 53 13.75 8.28 -11.33
CA PHE A 53 14.59 7.31 -10.63
C PHE A 53 13.94 5.93 -10.55
N ALA A 54 12.69 5.86 -10.09
CA ALA A 54 11.98 4.60 -9.91
C ALA A 54 11.67 3.90 -11.25
N ALA A 55 11.33 4.67 -12.28
CA ALA A 55 11.07 4.16 -13.61
C ALA A 55 12.34 3.60 -14.26
N LYS A 56 13.46 4.35 -14.22
CA LYS A 56 14.72 3.95 -14.85
C LYS A 56 15.40 2.76 -14.17
N ILE A 57 15.35 2.68 -12.84
CA ILE A 57 16.06 1.61 -12.10
C ILE A 57 15.25 0.32 -12.02
N ALA A 58 13.94 0.40 -11.76
CA ALA A 58 13.14 -0.78 -11.43
C ALA A 58 11.86 -0.93 -12.27
N GLY A 59 11.65 -0.06 -13.26
CA GLY A 59 10.46 -0.07 -14.11
C GLY A 59 9.17 0.19 -13.35
N VAL A 60 9.24 1.01 -12.27
CA VAL A 60 8.09 1.28 -11.40
C VAL A 60 7.28 2.45 -11.95
N SER A 61 5.96 2.28 -12.04
CA SER A 61 5.06 3.32 -12.54
C SER A 61 4.87 4.45 -11.52
N LYS A 62 4.53 5.65 -12.00
CA LYS A 62 4.23 6.82 -11.15
C LYS A 62 3.17 6.52 -10.09
N GLU A 63 2.15 5.74 -10.44
CA GLU A 63 1.08 5.35 -9.51
C GLU A 63 1.62 4.53 -8.33
N GLN A 64 2.50 3.56 -8.60
CA GLN A 64 3.12 2.74 -7.56
C GLN A 64 4.03 3.59 -6.65
N VAL A 65 4.75 4.56 -7.21
CA VAL A 65 5.54 5.53 -6.44
C VAL A 65 4.64 6.37 -5.53
N CYS A 66 3.61 7.05 -6.06
CA CYS A 66 2.67 7.84 -5.24
C CYS A 66 2.06 6.97 -4.14
N ARG A 67 1.65 5.74 -4.46
CA ARG A 67 1.04 4.82 -3.50
C ARG A 67 2.00 4.48 -2.35
N ALA A 68 3.29 4.30 -2.63
CA ALA A 68 4.29 3.99 -1.60
C ALA A 68 4.50 5.20 -0.68
N LEU A 69 4.67 6.39 -1.26
CA LEU A 69 4.85 7.64 -0.51
C LEU A 69 3.62 7.98 0.35
N ASN A 70 2.42 7.64 -0.12
CA ASN A 70 1.18 7.87 0.64
C ASN A 70 0.96 6.83 1.74
N LEU A 71 1.39 5.59 1.52
CA LEU A 71 1.34 4.56 2.53
C LEU A 71 2.27 4.87 3.70
N GLU A 72 3.47 5.38 3.40
CA GLU A 72 4.42 5.84 4.43
C GLU A 72 3.74 6.76 5.45
N LYS A 73 3.12 7.84 4.98
CA LYS A 73 2.41 8.82 5.82
C LYS A 73 1.29 8.21 6.67
N LYS A 74 0.67 7.12 6.20
CA LYS A 74 -0.40 6.42 6.92
C LYS A 74 0.12 5.42 7.96
N PHE A 75 1.40 5.07 7.85
CA PHE A 75 2.06 4.09 8.69
C PHE A 75 3.00 4.72 9.73
N ASP A 76 3.09 6.04 9.79
CA ASP A 76 3.88 6.77 10.81
C ASP A 76 3.59 6.28 12.25
N ASP A 77 2.33 5.98 12.57
CA ASP A 77 1.85 5.45 13.85
C ASP A 77 1.63 3.92 13.86
N LYS A 78 2.02 3.22 12.77
CA LYS A 78 1.74 1.79 12.52
C LYS A 78 3.03 1.08 12.06
N PRO A 79 3.93 0.76 13.00
CA PRO A 79 5.27 0.23 12.68
C PRO A 79 5.26 -1.17 12.06
N VAL A 80 4.25 -2.00 12.36
CA VAL A 80 4.12 -3.34 11.79
C VAL A 80 3.77 -3.25 10.30
N LEU A 81 2.85 -2.37 9.91
CA LEU A 81 2.51 -2.16 8.51
C LEU A 81 3.63 -1.47 7.74
N HIS A 82 4.33 -0.52 8.36
CA HIS A 82 5.53 0.09 7.80
C HIS A 82 6.60 -0.97 7.50
N SER A 83 6.93 -1.85 8.46
CA SER A 83 7.93 -2.89 8.22
C SER A 83 7.53 -3.83 7.08
N MET A 84 6.24 -4.16 6.95
CA MET A 84 5.74 -5.00 5.85
C MET A 84 5.86 -4.33 4.47
N LEU A 85 5.77 -2.99 4.40
CA LEU A 85 6.04 -2.22 3.19
C LEU A 85 7.52 -2.34 2.79
N VAL A 86 8.43 -2.08 3.74
CA VAL A 86 9.89 -2.08 3.51
C VAL A 86 10.40 -3.48 3.16
N GLU A 87 9.93 -4.52 3.85
CA GLU A 87 10.34 -5.90 3.60
C GLU A 87 9.86 -6.45 2.24
N GLY A 88 8.87 -5.80 1.61
CA GLY A 88 8.31 -6.21 0.31
C GLY A 88 7.57 -7.55 0.33
N LYS A 89 7.24 -8.09 1.52
CA LYS A 89 6.57 -9.40 1.68
C LYS A 89 5.12 -9.38 1.19
N ILE A 90 4.49 -8.21 1.14
CA ILE A 90 3.11 -8.03 0.70
C ILE A 90 3.07 -7.03 -0.44
N SER A 91 2.15 -7.24 -1.39
CA SER A 91 1.92 -6.27 -2.47
C SER A 91 1.41 -4.94 -1.91
N ILE A 92 1.90 -3.85 -2.49
CA ILE A 92 1.48 -2.50 -2.13
C ILE A 92 -0.03 -2.27 -2.25
N ASN A 93 -0.69 -2.98 -3.17
CA ASN A 93 -2.14 -2.91 -3.33
C ASN A 93 -2.90 -3.52 -2.13
N LYS A 94 -2.42 -4.64 -1.58
CA LYS A 94 -2.97 -5.21 -0.34
C LYS A 94 -2.77 -4.26 0.83
N LEU A 95 -1.57 -3.69 0.97
CA LEU A 95 -1.26 -2.70 2.01
C LEU A 95 -2.16 -1.46 1.89
N ALA A 96 -2.35 -0.93 0.68
CA ALA A 96 -3.22 0.21 0.43
C ALA A 96 -4.68 -0.06 0.82
N ARG A 97 -5.17 -1.29 0.68
CA ARG A 97 -6.53 -1.67 1.10
C ARG A 97 -6.67 -1.62 2.61
N ILE A 98 -5.79 -2.31 3.35
CA ILE A 98 -5.86 -2.35 4.82
C ILE A 98 -5.54 -0.99 5.46
N ALA A 99 -4.67 -0.18 4.84
CA ALA A 99 -4.35 1.16 5.33
C ALA A 99 -5.58 2.09 5.41
N SER A 100 -6.69 1.75 4.73
CA SER A 100 -7.93 2.54 4.79
C SER A 100 -8.79 2.30 6.03
N ILE A 101 -8.53 1.23 6.77
CA ILE A 101 -9.24 0.84 8.00
C ILE A 101 -8.27 0.63 9.19
N ALA A 102 -6.96 0.72 8.94
CA ALA A 102 -5.96 0.47 9.94
C ALA A 102 -5.97 1.57 11.01
N THR A 103 -6.00 1.12 12.26
CA THR A 103 -5.81 1.88 13.49
C THR A 103 -4.65 1.26 14.26
N VAL A 104 -4.15 1.97 15.28
CA VAL A 104 -3.08 1.45 16.16
C VAL A 104 -3.52 0.14 16.85
N GLU A 105 -4.81 0.01 17.17
CA GLU A 105 -5.36 -1.15 17.88
C GLU A 105 -5.49 -2.39 16.99
N ASN A 106 -5.95 -2.23 15.74
CA ASN A 106 -6.22 -3.36 14.84
C ASN A 106 -5.02 -3.73 13.94
N GLU A 107 -3.94 -2.96 14.00
CA GLU A 107 -2.78 -3.08 13.11
C GLU A 107 -2.25 -4.51 13.01
N LYS A 108 -2.00 -5.15 14.15
CA LYS A 108 -1.44 -6.51 14.22
C LYS A 108 -2.38 -7.55 13.63
N SER A 109 -3.69 -7.38 13.83
CA SER A 109 -4.71 -8.27 13.27
C SER A 109 -4.75 -8.15 11.75
N LEU A 110 -4.77 -6.91 11.23
CA LEU A 110 -4.75 -6.64 9.79
C LEU A 110 -3.46 -7.13 9.13
N ALA A 111 -2.31 -6.96 9.79
CA ALA A 111 -1.03 -7.49 9.34
C ALA A 111 -1.05 -9.02 9.17
N LYS A 112 -1.64 -9.74 10.14
CA LYS A 112 -1.80 -11.20 10.07
C LYS A 112 -2.75 -11.59 8.94
N SER A 113 -3.90 -10.93 8.83
CA SER A 113 -4.88 -11.17 7.77
C SER A 113 -4.29 -10.94 6.38
N ALA A 114 -3.50 -9.88 6.20
CA ALA A 114 -2.88 -9.58 4.90
C ALA A 114 -1.89 -10.66 4.43
N LYS A 115 -1.19 -11.32 5.36
CA LYS A 115 -0.25 -12.41 5.06
C LYS A 115 -0.96 -13.68 4.59
N VAL A 116 -2.11 -13.99 5.16
CA VAL A 116 -2.83 -15.25 4.92
C VAL A 116 -3.85 -15.11 3.80
N LEU A 117 -4.63 -14.03 3.79
CA LEU A 117 -5.80 -13.92 2.92
C LEU A 117 -5.41 -13.56 1.47
N PRO A 118 -6.08 -14.17 0.47
CA PRO A 118 -5.99 -13.69 -0.91
C PRO A 118 -6.60 -12.29 -1.04
N TYR A 119 -6.23 -11.56 -2.10
CA TYR A 119 -6.63 -10.16 -2.28
C TYR A 119 -8.15 -9.95 -2.19
N ARG A 120 -8.94 -10.85 -2.80
CA ARG A 120 -10.42 -10.76 -2.78
C ARG A 120 -11.02 -10.94 -1.39
N ALA A 121 -10.53 -11.91 -0.62
CA ALA A 121 -11.00 -12.11 0.75
C ALA A 121 -10.63 -10.91 1.65
N LEU A 122 -9.44 -10.34 1.45
CA LEU A 122 -9.01 -9.13 2.16
C LEU A 122 -9.89 -7.91 1.80
N GLU A 123 -10.31 -7.81 0.54
CA GLU A 123 -11.22 -6.76 0.08
C GLU A 123 -12.61 -6.87 0.73
N THR A 124 -13.15 -8.08 0.86
CA THR A 124 -14.39 -8.34 1.60
C THR A 124 -14.26 -7.95 3.07
N LEU A 125 -13.18 -8.39 3.74
CA LEU A 125 -12.92 -8.04 5.14
C LEU A 125 -12.90 -6.52 5.35
N VAL A 126 -12.18 -5.79 4.49
CA VAL A 126 -12.09 -4.32 4.56
C VAL A 126 -13.46 -3.67 4.35
N ARG A 127 -14.30 -4.22 3.47
CA ARG A 127 -15.65 -3.72 3.23
C ARG A 127 -16.55 -3.93 4.44
N ASP A 128 -16.52 -5.11 5.02
CA ASP A 128 -17.36 -5.46 6.17
C ASP A 128 -16.99 -4.63 7.39
N GLU A 129 -15.69 -4.44 7.67
CA GLU A 129 -15.23 -3.56 8.75
C GLU A 129 -15.68 -2.10 8.57
N LYS A 130 -15.69 -1.59 7.33
CA LYS A 130 -16.19 -0.23 7.07
C LYS A 130 -17.67 -0.11 7.37
N ILE A 131 -18.48 -1.07 6.90
CA ILE A 131 -19.93 -1.08 7.14
C ILE A 131 -20.21 -1.15 8.65
N ILE A 132 -19.46 -1.98 9.40
CA ILE A 132 -19.60 -2.07 10.85
C ILE A 132 -19.22 -0.74 11.51
N SER A 133 -18.09 -0.13 11.11
CA SER A 133 -17.66 1.15 11.67
C SER A 133 -18.66 2.28 11.40
N GLU A 134 -19.29 2.29 10.23
CA GLU A 134 -20.30 3.26 9.82
C GLU A 134 -21.62 3.04 10.55
N SER A 135 -22.06 1.79 10.70
CA SER A 135 -23.29 1.45 11.43
C SER A 135 -23.17 1.77 12.92
N VAL A 136 -22.01 1.50 13.54
CA VAL A 136 -21.70 1.88 14.92
C VAL A 136 -21.71 3.41 15.07
N ARG A 137 -21.05 4.14 14.17
CA ARG A 137 -21.07 5.61 14.19
C ARG A 137 -22.47 6.19 14.01
N ALA A 138 -23.28 5.61 13.13
CA ALA A 138 -24.66 6.03 12.91
C ALA A 138 -25.52 5.86 14.19
N HIS A 139 -25.40 4.72 14.88
CA HIS A 139 -26.10 4.48 16.15
C HIS A 139 -25.67 5.44 17.25
N MET A 140 -24.38 5.78 17.34
CA MET A 140 -23.88 6.75 18.31
C MET A 140 -24.37 8.18 18.01
N SER A 141 -24.47 8.56 16.72
CA SER A 141 -24.98 9.87 16.30
C SER A 141 -26.50 10.03 16.47
N GLY A 142 -27.26 8.92 16.48
CA GLY A 142 -28.70 8.91 16.73
C GLY A 142 -29.08 9.25 18.17
N ARG A 143 -28.15 9.13 19.14
CA ARG A 143 -28.39 9.42 20.55
C ARG A 143 -28.23 10.90 20.93
N GLN A 144 -27.64 11.73 20.06
CA GLN A 144 -27.33 13.14 20.35
C GLN A 144 -28.27 14.17 19.71
N LYS A 145 -29.29 13.78 18.93
CA LYS A 145 -30.26 14.74 18.37
C LYS A 145 -31.42 15.05 19.33
N LYS A 146 -31.09 15.60 20.49
CA LYS A 146 -31.95 16.58 21.18
C LYS A 146 -31.04 17.69 21.69
N THR A 147 -30.74 18.65 20.82
CA THR A 147 -30.75 20.10 21.07
C THR A 147 -29.90 20.84 20.03
N PHE A 148 -30.41 22.01 19.64
CA PHE A 148 -29.81 23.08 18.84
C PHE A 148 -29.65 22.90 17.32
N GLY A 149 -30.35 23.81 16.62
CA GLY A 149 -30.30 24.01 15.19
C GLY A 149 -29.31 25.09 14.75
N ALA A 150 -29.55 25.55 13.52
CA ALA A 150 -28.90 26.63 12.78
C ALA A 150 -27.63 26.28 11.96
N THR A 151 -27.90 25.98 10.68
CA THR A 151 -27.30 26.54 9.45
C THR A 151 -25.88 27.13 9.50
N THR A 152 -24.97 26.62 8.67
CA THR A 152 -24.19 27.46 7.71
C THR A 152 -23.40 26.63 6.67
N LYS A 153 -23.44 27.10 5.41
CA LYS A 153 -22.64 26.67 4.26
C LYS A 153 -21.16 27.05 4.43
N ARG A 154 -20.23 26.22 3.90
CA ARG A 154 -18.90 26.59 3.33
C ARG A 154 -18.30 25.35 2.64
N HIS A 155 -18.27 25.32 1.31
CA HIS A 155 -17.14 25.61 0.41
C HIS A 155 -15.93 24.66 0.56
N ARG A 156 -15.63 23.95 -0.53
CA ARG A 156 -14.68 22.84 -0.65
C ARG A 156 -13.36 23.37 -1.24
N PRO A 157 -12.20 23.22 -0.58
CA PRO A 157 -10.92 23.32 -1.27
C PRO A 157 -10.58 21.96 -1.88
N GLN A 158 -10.21 21.99 -3.16
CA GLN A 158 -9.56 20.89 -3.86
C GLN A 158 -8.15 20.71 -3.28
N SER A 159 -7.80 19.51 -2.84
CA SER A 159 -6.43 19.13 -2.56
C SER A 159 -5.95 18.17 -3.63
N ILE A 160 -5.06 18.66 -4.50
CA ILE A 160 -4.18 17.83 -5.33
C ILE A 160 -2.85 17.76 -4.59
N THR A 161 -2.49 16.57 -4.13
CA THR A 161 -1.11 16.06 -4.01
C THR A 161 -1.27 14.64 -3.46
N CYS A 162 -0.83 13.64 -4.24
CA CYS A 162 -1.12 12.19 -4.13
C CYS A 162 -2.16 11.84 -3.03
#